data_AF-A0A966P8A7-F1
#
_entry.id   AF-A0A966P8A7-F1
#
_cell.length_a   1.000
_cell.length_b   1.000
_cell.length_c   1.000
_cell.angle_alpha   90.00
_cell.angle_beta   90.00
_cell.angle_gamma   90.00
#
_symmetry.space_group_name_H-M   'P 1'
#
loop_
_entity.id
_entity.type
_entity.pdbx_description
1 polymer ?
#
loop_
_entity_poly.entity_id
_entity_poly.type
_entity_poly.pdbx_seq_one_letter_code
_entity_poly.pdbx_strand_id
1 'polypeptide(L)'
;KWFAAPTFTAPEFKMNVIILFLPVVLVLVAENVGHVKAVATMTGKNLDDQMGNALFADGLATTLAGSGGGSGTTTYAENIGVMAATRVYSTAAYWIAGLGAIVLSVSPKFGAVLSAIPGGVLGGVQVALFGMIGIKKPGQLVGLFYLEALIARVHRCNSLFPLDILNI
;
A
#
# COMPACT_ATOMS: atom_id res chain seq x y z
N LYS A 1 14.12 -20.56 -13.11
CA LYS A 1 14.49 -19.56 -14.14
C LYS A 1 14.85 -18.25 -13.43
N TRP A 2 15.79 -17.47 -13.96
CA TRP A 2 16.21 -16.20 -13.34
C TRP A 2 15.35 -15.01 -13.77
N PHE A 3 14.75 -15.07 -14.96
CA PHE A 3 13.80 -14.10 -15.47
C PHE A 3 12.54 -14.81 -15.94
N ALA A 4 11.37 -14.27 -15.63
CA ALA A 4 10.11 -14.63 -16.25
C ALA A 4 9.19 -13.41 -16.30
N ALA A 5 8.36 -13.32 -17.34
CA ALA A 5 7.33 -12.30 -17.41
C ALA A 5 6.24 -12.57 -16.34
N PRO A 6 5.71 -11.53 -15.68
CA PRO A 6 4.60 -11.67 -14.75
C PRO A 6 3.34 -12.15 -15.47
N THR A 7 2.50 -12.90 -14.77
CA THR A 7 1.18 -13.31 -15.25
C THR A 7 0.21 -12.15 -15.08
N PHE A 8 -0.40 -11.72 -16.17
CA PHE A 8 -1.43 -10.69 -16.16
C PHE A 8 -2.81 -11.31 -16.11
N THR A 9 -3.70 -10.70 -15.32
CA THR A 9 -5.12 -11.08 -15.24
C THR A 9 -5.95 -9.92 -15.76
N ALA A 10 -6.86 -10.19 -16.71
CA ALA A 10 -7.74 -9.17 -17.24
C ALA A 10 -8.77 -8.73 -16.18
N PRO A 11 -9.12 -7.43 -16.12
CA PRO A 11 -10.10 -6.93 -15.16
C PRO A 11 -11.52 -7.41 -15.53
N GLU A 12 -12.29 -7.84 -14.54
CA GLU A 12 -13.71 -8.20 -14.68
C GLU A 12 -14.59 -7.18 -13.95
N PHE A 13 -15.54 -6.57 -14.65
CA PHE A 13 -16.40 -5.52 -14.09
C PHE A 13 -17.71 -6.12 -13.57
N LYS A 14 -17.75 -6.42 -12.28
CA LYS A 14 -18.98 -6.83 -11.58
C LYS A 14 -19.54 -5.66 -10.79
N MET A 15 -20.71 -5.15 -11.19
CA MET A 15 -21.35 -4.00 -10.54
C MET A 15 -21.55 -4.19 -9.03
N ASN A 16 -21.91 -5.42 -8.61
CA ASN A 16 -22.06 -5.74 -7.19
C ASN A 16 -20.75 -5.56 -6.39
N VAL A 17 -19.62 -5.99 -6.97
CA VAL A 17 -18.29 -5.86 -6.34
C VAL A 17 -17.84 -4.40 -6.29
N ILE A 18 -18.12 -3.62 -7.33
CA ILE A 18 -17.79 -2.19 -7.41
C ILE A 18 -18.51 -1.41 -6.28
N ILE A 19 -19.81 -1.66 -6.08
CA ILE A 19 -20.59 -1.01 -5.04
C ILE A 19 -20.08 -1.38 -3.64
N LEU A 20 -19.70 -2.65 -3.42
CA LEU A 20 -19.15 -3.10 -2.15
C LEU A 20 -17.77 -2.49 -1.85
N PHE A 21 -17.01 -2.10 -2.87
CA PHE A 21 -15.69 -1.48 -2.73
C PHE A 21 -15.74 0.03 -2.46
N LEU A 22 -16.88 0.69 -2.71
CA LEU A 22 -17.03 2.14 -2.55
C LEU A 22 -16.63 2.67 -1.15
N PRO A 23 -17.03 2.03 -0.04
CA PRO A 23 -16.61 2.45 1.30
C PRO A 23 -15.10 2.34 1.52
N VAL A 24 -14.45 1.33 0.91
CA VAL A 24 -13.00 1.13 1.00
C VAL A 24 -12.26 2.29 0.32
N VAL A 25 -12.76 2.75 -0.83
CA VAL A 25 -12.15 3.89 -1.54
C VAL A 25 -12.22 5.17 -0.70
N LEU A 26 -13.35 5.44 -0.02
CA LEU A 26 -13.46 6.61 0.86
C LEU A 26 -12.45 6.57 2.01
N VAL A 27 -12.23 5.38 2.56
CA VAL A 27 -11.21 5.11 3.56
C VAL A 27 -9.80 5.41 3.02
N LEU A 28 -9.46 4.92 1.83
CA LEU A 28 -8.15 5.15 1.19
C LEU A 28 -7.89 6.64 0.90
N VAL A 29 -8.92 7.38 0.49
CA VAL A 29 -8.81 8.83 0.29
C VAL A 29 -8.48 9.53 1.60
N ALA A 30 -9.20 9.21 2.69
CA ALA A 30 -8.94 9.80 4.00
C ALA A 30 -7.54 9.44 4.53
N GLU A 31 -7.09 8.21 4.29
CA GLU A 31 -5.74 7.74 4.63
C GLU A 31 -4.66 8.55 3.89
N ASN A 32 -4.76 8.66 2.57
CA ASN A 32 -3.75 9.31 1.75
C ASN A 32 -3.67 10.82 2.05
N VAL A 33 -4.79 11.47 2.37
CA VAL A 33 -4.81 12.84 2.90
C VAL A 33 -4.04 12.93 4.22
N GLY A 34 -4.25 11.97 5.13
CA GLY A 34 -3.50 11.86 6.39
C GLY A 34 -1.99 11.73 6.17
N HIS A 35 -1.58 10.94 5.18
CA HIS A 35 -0.18 10.74 4.79
C HIS A 35 0.47 12.02 4.26
N VAL A 36 -0.19 12.73 3.34
CA VAL A 36 0.32 14.01 2.81
C VAL A 36 0.46 15.04 3.94
N LYS A 37 -0.51 15.14 4.86
CA LYS A 37 -0.45 16.04 6.02
C LYS A 37 0.65 15.66 7.01
N ALA A 38 0.91 14.38 7.20
CA ALA A 38 2.01 13.91 8.04
C ALA A 38 3.37 14.35 7.47
N VAL A 39 3.57 14.18 6.16
CA VAL A 39 4.80 14.62 5.45
C VAL A 39 4.93 16.14 5.46
N ALA A 40 3.84 16.89 5.24
CA ALA A 40 3.83 18.36 5.34
C ALA A 40 4.33 18.85 6.71
N THR A 41 3.86 18.20 7.79
CA THR A 41 4.27 18.52 9.16
C THR A 41 5.75 18.22 9.41
N MET A 42 6.28 17.13 8.85
CA MET A 42 7.68 16.71 9.04
C MET A 42 8.68 17.54 8.22
N THR A 43 8.27 17.98 7.03
CA THR A 43 9.09 18.76 6.11
C THR A 43 8.97 20.26 6.33
N GLY A 44 7.97 20.72 7.09
CA GLY A 44 7.67 22.14 7.31
C GLY A 44 7.14 22.86 6.06
N LYS A 45 6.73 22.11 5.03
CA LYS A 45 6.20 22.64 3.77
C LYS A 45 4.69 22.49 3.73
N ASN A 46 4.00 23.51 3.21
CA ASN A 46 2.59 23.36 2.86
C ASN A 46 2.49 22.51 1.59
N LEU A 47 1.69 21.43 1.63
CA LEU A 47 1.49 20.49 0.53
C LEU A 47 0.00 20.37 0.14
N ASP A 48 -0.83 21.33 0.56
CA ASP A 48 -2.27 21.29 0.33
C ASP A 48 -2.63 21.45 -1.15
N ASP A 49 -1.81 22.20 -1.87
CA ASP A 49 -1.84 22.33 -3.33
C ASP A 49 -1.51 21.02 -4.07
N GLN A 50 -0.70 20.15 -3.45
CA GLN A 50 -0.30 18.86 -4.01
C GLN A 50 -1.27 17.73 -3.65
N MET A 51 -2.24 17.96 -2.77
CA MET A 51 -3.15 16.91 -2.28
C MET A 51 -4.00 16.30 -3.39
N GLY A 52 -4.53 17.14 -4.30
CA GLY A 52 -5.27 16.66 -5.46
C GLY A 52 -4.41 15.82 -6.40
N ASN A 53 -3.17 16.25 -6.63
CA ASN A 53 -2.20 15.51 -7.45
C ASN A 53 -1.83 14.16 -6.82
N ALA A 54 -1.68 14.11 -5.48
CA ALA A 54 -1.39 12.89 -4.75
C ALA A 54 -2.53 11.87 -4.85
N LEU A 55 -3.77 12.30 -4.65
CA LEU A 55 -4.95 11.42 -4.79
C LEU A 55 -5.14 10.94 -6.23
N PHE A 56 -4.92 11.82 -7.20
CA PHE A 56 -5.01 11.45 -8.61
C PHE A 56 -3.93 10.45 -9.03
N ALA A 57 -2.68 10.68 -8.62
CA ALA A 57 -1.57 9.76 -8.89
C ALA A 57 -1.83 8.38 -8.26
N ASP A 58 -2.40 8.34 -7.06
CA ASP A 58 -2.73 7.11 -6.36
C ASP A 58 -3.87 6.33 -7.05
N GLY A 59 -4.92 7.03 -7.48
CA GLY A 59 -6.01 6.45 -8.27
C GLY A 59 -5.53 5.93 -9.63
N LEU A 60 -4.64 6.65 -10.31
CA LEU A 60 -4.02 6.19 -11.55
C LEU A 60 -3.15 4.96 -11.33
N ALA A 61 -2.30 4.96 -10.30
CA ALA A 61 -1.45 3.82 -9.96
C ALA A 61 -2.28 2.58 -9.64
N THR A 62 -3.35 2.74 -8.87
CA THR A 62 -4.31 1.67 -8.55
C THR A 62 -5.02 1.15 -9.79
N THR A 63 -5.43 2.04 -10.70
CA THR A 63 -6.09 1.64 -11.95
C THR A 63 -5.14 0.85 -12.85
N LEU A 64 -3.90 1.31 -12.99
CA LEU A 64 -2.85 0.61 -13.74
C LEU A 64 -2.54 -0.76 -13.12
N ALA A 65 -2.36 -0.82 -11.80
CA ALA A 65 -2.16 -2.08 -11.08
C ALA A 65 -3.33 -3.05 -11.31
N GLY A 66 -4.57 -2.61 -11.10
CA GLY A 66 -5.78 -3.41 -11.29
C GLY A 66 -5.96 -3.89 -12.73
N SER A 67 -5.62 -3.07 -13.73
CA SER A 67 -5.68 -3.46 -15.15
C SER A 67 -4.73 -4.61 -15.51
N GLY A 68 -3.63 -4.76 -14.75
CA GLY A 68 -2.68 -5.87 -14.90
C GLY A 68 -2.98 -7.08 -14.00
N GLY A 69 -4.06 -7.03 -13.21
CA GLY A 69 -4.39 -8.06 -12.22
C GLY A 69 -3.69 -7.88 -10.87
N GLY A 70 -3.08 -6.73 -10.63
CA GLY A 70 -2.50 -6.33 -9.35
C GLY A 70 -3.56 -5.87 -8.33
N SER A 71 -3.14 -5.68 -7.09
CA SER A 71 -4.01 -5.17 -6.02
C SER A 71 -3.98 -3.64 -5.97
N GLY A 72 -4.96 -3.04 -5.29
CA GLY A 72 -5.00 -1.59 -5.08
C GLY A 72 -3.78 -1.08 -4.33
N THR A 73 -3.27 0.08 -4.75
CA THR A 73 -2.06 0.70 -4.20
C THR A 73 -2.43 1.92 -3.34
N THR A 74 -1.58 2.25 -2.37
CA THR A 74 -1.68 3.48 -1.56
C THR A 74 -0.29 3.87 -1.08
N THR A 75 -0.16 5.05 -0.49
CA THR A 75 1.07 5.50 0.18
C THR A 75 1.31 4.67 1.45
N TYR A 76 2.51 4.14 1.63
CA TYR A 76 2.87 3.36 2.84
C TYR A 76 3.25 4.25 4.03
N ALA A 77 2.53 4.12 5.14
CA ALA A 77 2.83 4.82 6.39
C ALA A 77 4.22 4.47 6.95
N GLU A 78 4.69 3.24 6.72
CA GLU A 78 6.01 2.79 7.17
C GLU A 78 7.13 3.61 6.54
N ASN A 79 7.02 3.92 5.24
CA ASN A 79 8.00 4.74 4.53
C ASN A 79 8.03 6.17 5.09
N ILE A 80 6.89 6.71 5.51
CA ILE A 80 6.81 8.01 6.20
C ILE A 80 7.49 7.93 7.56
N GLY A 81 7.32 6.83 8.30
CA GLY A 81 8.03 6.57 9.55
C GLY A 81 9.56 6.55 9.38
N VAL A 82 10.06 5.93 8.30
CA VAL A 82 11.49 5.92 7.96
C VAL A 82 11.98 7.32 7.58
N MET A 83 11.22 8.09 6.79
CA MET A 83 11.56 9.50 6.51
C MET A 83 11.67 10.32 7.80
N ALA A 84 10.73 10.13 8.73
CA ALA A 84 10.74 10.82 10.02
C ALA A 84 11.95 10.45 10.90
N ALA A 85 12.45 9.21 10.78
CA ALA A 85 13.61 8.74 11.53
C ALA A 85 14.94 9.17 10.90
N THR A 86 15.06 9.08 9.58
CA THR A 86 16.30 9.32 8.83
C THR A 86 16.49 10.78 8.43
N ARG A 87 15.41 11.58 8.44
CA ARG A 87 15.36 12.96 7.91
C ARG A 87 15.78 13.07 6.44
N VAL A 88 15.65 11.98 5.68
CA VAL A 88 15.89 11.96 4.24
C VAL A 88 14.54 12.07 3.53
N TYR A 89 14.25 13.25 2.96
CA TYR A 89 12.99 13.54 2.25
C TYR A 89 13.19 13.63 0.72
N SER A 90 14.21 12.95 0.19
CA SER A 90 14.57 13.03 -1.23
C SER A 90 13.66 12.14 -2.09
N THR A 91 13.05 12.72 -3.13
CA THR A 91 12.24 11.97 -4.11
C THR A 91 13.07 10.99 -4.94
N ALA A 92 14.39 11.20 -5.06
CA ALA A 92 15.29 10.31 -5.79
C ALA A 92 15.36 8.90 -5.16
N ALA A 93 15.21 8.79 -3.83
CA ALA A 93 15.20 7.51 -3.15
C ALA A 93 14.03 6.62 -3.63
N TYR A 94 12.87 7.23 -3.90
CA TYR A 94 11.69 6.52 -4.38
C TYR A 94 11.84 6.05 -5.83
N TRP A 95 12.53 6.81 -6.68
CA TRP A 95 12.85 6.37 -8.06
C TRP A 95 13.74 5.13 -8.07
N ILE A 96 14.78 5.12 -7.23
CA ILE A 96 15.69 3.97 -7.14
C ILE A 96 14.96 2.75 -6.56
N ALA A 97 14.14 2.95 -5.52
CA ALA A 97 13.34 1.89 -4.92
C ALA A 97 12.33 1.29 -5.92
N GLY A 98 11.62 2.15 -6.68
CA GLY A 98 10.66 1.72 -7.70
C GLY A 98 11.32 0.96 -8.84
N LEU A 99 12.45 1.45 -9.35
CA LEU A 99 13.21 0.76 -10.40
C LEU A 99 13.76 -0.59 -9.90
N GLY A 100 14.27 -0.62 -8.67
CA GLY A 100 14.69 -1.86 -8.01
C GLY A 100 13.54 -2.86 -7.88
N ALA A 101 12.35 -2.42 -7.48
CA ALA A 101 11.17 -3.26 -7.37
C ALA A 101 10.74 -3.84 -8.74
N ILE A 102 10.78 -3.04 -9.81
CA ILE A 102 10.48 -3.50 -11.17
C ILE A 102 11.50 -4.55 -11.63
N VAL A 103 12.79 -4.34 -11.38
CA VAL A 103 13.81 -5.33 -11.76
C VAL A 103 13.67 -6.63 -10.97
N LEU A 104 13.39 -6.53 -9.67
CA LEU A 104 13.22 -7.69 -8.80
C LEU A 104 11.92 -8.46 -9.09
N SER A 105 10.85 -7.80 -9.54
CA SER A 105 9.57 -8.46 -9.85
C SER A 105 9.68 -9.44 -11.02
N VAL A 106 10.61 -9.21 -11.96
CA VAL A 106 10.88 -10.11 -13.10
C VAL A 106 11.64 -11.37 -12.67
N SER A 107 12.16 -11.43 -11.44
CA SER A 107 12.93 -12.57 -10.91
C SER A 107 12.03 -13.57 -10.18
N PRO A 108 11.75 -14.76 -10.76
CA PRO A 108 10.89 -15.77 -10.10
C PRO A 108 11.54 -16.35 -8.84
N LYS A 109 12.89 -16.31 -8.75
CA LYS A 109 13.61 -16.75 -7.56
C LYS A 109 13.38 -15.82 -6.39
N PHE A 110 13.32 -14.51 -6.64
CA PHE A 110 13.01 -13.53 -5.60
C PHE A 110 11.58 -13.73 -5.09
N GLY A 111 10.62 -13.92 -6.01
CA GLY A 111 9.25 -14.31 -5.65
C GLY A 111 9.18 -15.58 -4.79
N ALA A 112 9.93 -16.63 -5.17
CA ALA A 112 9.96 -17.87 -4.40
C ALA A 112 10.54 -17.70 -2.99
N VAL A 113 11.54 -16.83 -2.81
CA VAL A 113 12.07 -16.48 -1.48
C VAL A 113 11.01 -15.78 -0.65
N LEU A 114 10.27 -14.83 -1.23
CA LEU A 114 9.17 -14.14 -0.53
C LEU A 114 8.07 -15.12 -0.10
N SER A 115 7.70 -16.06 -0.97
CA SER A 115 6.70 -17.10 -0.66
C SER A 115 7.18 -18.12 0.39
N ALA A 116 8.49 -18.27 0.58
CA ALA A 116 9.05 -19.16 1.61
C ALA A 116 9.07 -18.53 3.01
N ILE A 117 8.77 -17.23 3.14
CA ILE A 117 8.77 -16.54 4.43
C ILE A 117 7.57 -17.04 5.27
N PRO A 118 7.79 -17.56 6.49
CA PRO A 118 6.70 -18.01 7.35
C PRO A 118 5.75 -16.87 7.72
N GLY A 119 4.44 -17.15 7.76
CA GLY A 119 3.42 -16.14 8.10
C GLY A 119 3.64 -15.48 9.47
N GLY A 120 4.22 -16.19 10.43
CA GLY A 120 4.58 -15.64 11.74
C GLY A 120 5.65 -14.53 11.65
N VAL A 121 6.60 -14.63 10.71
CA VAL A 121 7.62 -13.60 10.48
C VAL A 121 7.01 -12.37 9.83
N LEU A 122 6.17 -12.56 8.81
CA LEU A 122 5.43 -11.46 8.17
C LEU A 122 4.54 -10.72 9.19
N GLY A 123 3.85 -11.47 10.05
CA GLY A 123 3.06 -10.91 11.15
C GLY A 123 3.90 -10.11 12.14
N GLY A 124 5.05 -10.64 12.57
CA GLY A 124 5.96 -9.96 13.49
C GLY A 124 6.54 -8.66 12.93
N VAL A 125 6.93 -8.66 11.66
CA VAL A 125 7.38 -7.45 10.94
C VAL A 125 6.27 -6.42 10.90
N GLN A 126 5.05 -6.82 10.58
CA GLN A 126 3.90 -5.91 10.55
C GLN A 126 3.61 -5.28 11.93
N VAL A 127 3.67 -6.08 13.01
CA VAL A 127 3.51 -5.58 14.39
C VAL A 127 4.61 -4.59 14.75
N ALA A 128 5.86 -4.87 14.38
CA ALA A 128 6.97 -3.96 14.65
C ALA A 128 6.82 -2.63 13.88
N LEU A 129 6.45 -2.70 12.60
CA LEU A 129 6.25 -1.53 11.73
C LEU A 129 5.11 -0.65 12.24
N PHE A 130 3.95 -1.23 12.52
CA PHE A 130 2.82 -0.48 13.07
C PHE A 130 3.09 0.01 14.50
N GLY A 131 3.86 -0.73 15.30
CA GLY A 131 4.29 -0.32 16.63
C GLY A 131 5.15 0.94 16.63
N MET A 132 6.07 1.09 15.67
CA MET A 132 6.89 2.31 15.53
C MET A 132 6.07 3.56 15.20
N ILE A 133 4.99 3.40 14.43
CA ILE A 133 4.09 4.50 14.07
C ILE A 133 3.31 4.97 15.32
N GLY A 134 2.82 4.02 16.14
CA GLY A 134 2.09 4.32 17.37
C GLY A 134 2.91 5.07 18.43
N ILE A 135 4.21 4.80 18.53
CA ILE A 135 5.10 5.43 19.53
C ILE A 135 5.39 6.92 19.20
N LYS A 136 5.47 7.30 17.92
CA LYS A 136 5.93 8.66 17.55
C LYS A 136 4.84 9.74 17.59
N LYS A 137 3.54 9.41 17.65
CA LYS A 137 2.43 10.39 17.75
C LYS A 137 1.22 9.87 18.53
N PRO A 138 1.19 9.98 19.88
CA PRO A 138 0.10 9.43 20.70
C PRO A 138 -1.27 10.12 20.52
N GLY A 139 -1.34 11.34 19.96
CA GLY A 139 -2.58 12.14 19.91
C GLY A 139 -3.35 12.17 18.59
N GLN A 140 -2.82 11.61 17.49
CA GLN A 140 -3.37 11.85 16.13
C GLN A 140 -3.69 10.56 15.35
N LEU A 141 -3.53 9.37 15.96
CA LEU A 141 -3.28 8.15 15.19
C LEU A 141 -4.07 6.88 15.60
N VAL A 142 -5.00 6.97 16.55
CA VAL A 142 -5.88 5.81 16.84
C VAL A 142 -6.76 5.49 15.62
N GLY A 143 -7.24 6.51 14.90
CA GLY A 143 -8.05 6.31 13.68
C GLY A 143 -7.26 5.71 12.50
N LEU A 144 -6.06 6.22 12.24
CA LEU A 144 -5.22 5.77 11.11
C LEU A 144 -4.67 4.34 11.35
N PHE A 145 -4.42 3.96 12.61
CA PHE A 145 -4.01 2.60 12.98
C PHE A 145 -5.12 1.56 12.73
N TYR A 146 -6.38 1.90 13.04
CA TYR A 146 -7.52 1.04 12.73
C TYR A 146 -7.75 0.94 11.21
N LEU A 147 -7.43 2.01 10.47
CA LEU A 147 -7.59 2.08 9.03
C LEU A 147 -6.57 1.21 8.29
N GLU A 148 -5.28 1.33 8.64
CA GLU A 148 -4.18 0.48 8.15
C GLU A 148 -4.41 -1.00 8.50
N ALA A 149 -4.89 -1.29 9.72
CA ALA A 149 -5.27 -2.64 10.11
C ALA A 149 -6.48 -3.17 9.33
N LEU A 150 -7.43 -2.31 8.97
CA LEU A 150 -8.59 -2.65 8.13
C LEU A 150 -8.16 -2.89 6.68
N ILE A 151 -7.28 -2.06 6.12
CA ILE A 151 -6.75 -2.19 4.75
C ILE A 151 -5.85 -3.41 4.63
N ALA A 152 -4.97 -3.66 5.62
CA ALA A 152 -4.20 -4.89 5.69
C ALA A 152 -5.11 -6.13 5.82
N ARG A 153 -6.29 -6.00 6.45
CA ARG A 153 -7.30 -7.06 6.52
C ARG A 153 -8.07 -7.22 5.21
N VAL A 154 -8.31 -6.15 4.45
CA VAL A 154 -8.91 -6.19 3.10
C VAL A 154 -7.93 -6.78 2.06
N HIS A 155 -6.65 -6.38 2.09
CA HIS A 155 -5.59 -6.98 1.25
C HIS A 155 -5.35 -8.45 1.62
N ARG A 156 -5.36 -8.78 2.92
CA ARG A 156 -5.25 -10.16 3.37
C ARG A 156 -6.50 -10.98 3.04
N CYS A 157 -7.70 -10.38 3.09
CA CYS A 157 -8.93 -10.95 2.53
C CYS A 157 -8.77 -11.23 1.03
N ASN A 158 -8.16 -10.36 0.24
CA ASN A 158 -7.92 -10.63 -1.18
C ASN A 158 -6.95 -11.82 -1.42
N SER A 159 -6.08 -12.13 -0.46
CA SER A 159 -5.19 -13.31 -0.50
C SER A 159 -5.72 -14.57 0.22
N LEU A 160 -6.74 -14.44 1.09
CA LEU A 160 -7.40 -15.53 1.82
C LEU A 160 -8.79 -15.87 1.28
N PHE A 161 -9.36 -15.03 0.42
CA PHE A 161 -10.51 -15.34 -0.42
C PHE A 161 -9.98 -15.69 -1.81
N PRO A 162 -9.72 -16.97 -2.11
CA PRO A 162 -10.14 -17.43 -3.44
C PRO A 162 -11.61 -17.02 -3.59
N LEU A 163 -12.01 -16.69 -4.81
CA LEU A 163 -13.39 -16.36 -5.20
C LEU A 163 -14.36 -17.55 -4.99
N ASP A 164 -14.43 -18.14 -3.79
CA ASP A 164 -15.32 -19.21 -3.36
C ASP A 164 -16.54 -18.69 -2.57
N ILE A 165 -16.81 -17.39 -2.60
CA ILE A 165 -18.07 -16.80 -2.10
C ILE A 165 -19.16 -16.71 -3.18
N LEU A 166 -18.88 -17.07 -4.43
CA LEU A 166 -19.89 -17.13 -5.50
C LEU A 166 -20.52 -18.53 -5.66
N ASN A 167 -20.70 -19.24 -4.55
CA ASN A 167 -21.51 -20.45 -4.46
C ASN A 167 -22.50 -20.40 -3.27
N ILE A 168 -23.08 -19.21 -3.06
CA ILE A 168 -24.43 -18.98 -2.51
C ILE A 168 -25.05 -17.82 -3.31
#